data_AF-B9NLF8-F1
#
_entry.id   AF-B9NLF8-F1
#
_cell.length_a   1.000
_cell.length_b   1.000
_cell.length_c   1.000
_cell.angle_alpha   90.00
_cell.angle_beta   90.00
_cell.angle_gamma   90.00
#
_symmetry.space_group_name_H-M   'P 1'
#
loop_
_entity.id
_entity.type
_entity.pdbx_description
1 polymer ?
#
loop_
_entity_poly.entity_id
_entity_poly.type
_entity_poly.pdbx_seq_one_letter_code
_entity_poly.pdbx_strand_id
1 'polypeptide(L)'
;MNQQIIRLLQQDGRMAFSEIAQQLDVSEGTIRNRVSGLRDNNMLRIVAMSDPVATEYTTDAMIGLNVAVGVTPRQVAERLEKNPRVVFILWVAGRYDLIIELVSDDGDALKEFLEHEIHASDDIAKADVMPGLKNFKNQFLLKQGVN
;
A
#
# COMPACT_ATOMS: atom_id res chain seq x y z
N MET A 1 23.39 -11.97 -7.98
CA MET A 1 22.72 -11.80 -9.29
C MET A 1 21.24 -11.45 -9.18
N ASN A 2 20.33 -12.33 -8.76
CA ASN A 2 18.88 -12.01 -8.72
C ASN A 2 18.54 -10.71 -7.98
N GLN A 3 19.13 -10.49 -6.81
CA GLN A 3 18.96 -9.24 -6.05
C GLN A 3 19.48 -7.99 -6.79
N GLN A 4 20.48 -8.13 -7.67
CA GLN A 4 21.00 -7.01 -8.47
C GLN A 4 20.04 -6.71 -9.64
N ILE A 5 19.53 -7.75 -10.30
CA ILE A 5 18.48 -7.64 -11.33
C ILE A 5 17.24 -6.95 -10.75
N ILE A 6 16.78 -7.38 -9.56
CA ILE A 6 15.65 -6.77 -8.86
C ILE A 6 15.92 -5.28 -8.59
N ARG A 7 17.10 -4.91 -8.10
CA ARG A 7 17.44 -3.49 -7.83
C ARG A 7 17.40 -2.63 -9.08
N LEU A 8 17.90 -3.14 -10.22
CA LEU A 8 17.87 -2.42 -11.49
C LEU A 8 16.42 -2.23 -11.99
N LEU A 9 15.60 -3.27 -11.89
CA LEU A 9 14.18 -3.20 -12.27
C LEU A 9 13.33 -2.38 -11.27
N GLN A 10 13.77 -2.23 -10.02
CA GLN A 10 13.15 -1.32 -9.05
C GLN A 10 13.45 0.15 -9.37
N GLN A 11 14.60 0.44 -9.98
CA GLN A 11 14.93 1.79 -10.44
C GLN A 11 14.16 2.13 -11.72
N ASP A 12 14.11 1.18 -12.67
CA ASP A 12 13.30 1.29 -13.87
C ASP A 12 12.75 -0.08 -14.26
N GLY A 13 11.44 -0.27 -14.06
CA GLY A 13 10.75 -1.50 -14.43
C GLY A 13 10.75 -1.77 -15.93
N ARG A 14 11.09 -0.77 -16.77
CA ARG A 14 11.19 -0.87 -18.22
C ARG A 14 12.61 -1.07 -18.72
N MET A 15 13.61 -1.17 -17.83
CA MET A 15 15.01 -1.33 -18.21
C MET A 15 15.18 -2.54 -19.14
N ALA A 16 15.89 -2.33 -20.25
CA ALA A 16 16.10 -3.37 -21.24
C ALA A 16 16.98 -4.49 -20.65
N PHE A 17 16.67 -5.74 -20.96
CA PHE A 17 17.48 -6.87 -20.48
C PHE A 17 18.92 -6.84 -21.01
N SER A 18 19.13 -6.27 -22.20
CA SER A 18 20.46 -6.03 -22.78
C SER A 18 21.28 -5.05 -21.94
N GLU A 19 20.64 -4.00 -21.40
CA GLU A 19 21.28 -3.03 -20.52
C GLU A 19 21.64 -3.64 -19.17
N ILE A 20 20.71 -4.39 -18.56
CA ILE A 20 20.98 -5.15 -17.31
C ILE A 20 22.13 -6.14 -17.52
N ALA A 21 22.15 -6.82 -18.67
CA ALA A 21 23.17 -7.79 -19.03
C ALA A 21 24.56 -7.14 -19.14
N GLN A 22 24.64 -5.95 -19.77
CA GLN A 22 25.86 -5.16 -19.84
C GLN A 22 26.34 -4.70 -18.46
N GLN A 23 25.44 -4.23 -17.60
CA GLN A 23 25.81 -3.77 -16.25
C GLN A 23 26.27 -4.91 -15.32
N LEU A 24 25.77 -6.13 -15.53
CA LEU A 24 26.10 -7.29 -14.71
C LEU A 24 27.14 -8.23 -15.35
N ASP A 25 27.70 -7.86 -16.50
CA ASP A 25 28.69 -8.63 -17.27
C ASP A 25 28.25 -10.07 -17.58
N VAL A 26 27.04 -10.22 -18.12
CA VAL A 26 26.45 -11.52 -18.50
C VAL A 26 25.72 -11.41 -19.85
N SER A 27 25.28 -12.55 -20.40
CA SER A 27 24.46 -12.53 -21.62
C SER A 27 23.02 -12.06 -21.33
N GLU A 28 22.36 -11.45 -22.32
CA GLU A 28 20.93 -11.10 -22.23
C GLU A 28 20.06 -12.34 -21.95
N GLY A 29 20.41 -13.49 -22.55
CA GLY A 29 19.73 -14.76 -22.30
C GLY A 29 19.79 -15.18 -20.83
N THR A 30 20.91 -14.91 -20.14
CA THR A 30 21.04 -15.14 -18.70
C THR A 30 20.06 -14.27 -17.92
N ILE A 31 19.94 -12.98 -18.23
CA ILE A 31 19.00 -12.06 -17.57
C ILE A 31 17.56 -12.49 -17.81
N ARG A 32 17.20 -12.77 -19.08
CA ARG A 32 15.87 -13.24 -19.47
C ARG A 32 15.44 -14.47 -18.66
N ASN A 33 16.31 -15.49 -18.59
CA ASN A 33 16.02 -16.71 -17.83
C ASN A 33 15.84 -16.45 -16.33
N ARG A 34 16.66 -15.57 -15.75
CA ARG A 34 16.51 -15.20 -14.32
C ARG A 34 15.22 -14.43 -14.06
N VAL A 35 14.89 -13.45 -14.90
CA VAL A 35 13.66 -12.66 -14.75
C VAL A 35 12.43 -13.54 -14.90
N SER A 36 12.37 -14.41 -15.91
CA SER A 36 11.28 -15.39 -16.05
C SER A 36 11.15 -16.27 -14.81
N GLY A 37 12.25 -16.86 -14.33
CA GLY A 37 12.21 -17.68 -13.11
C GLY A 37 11.77 -16.90 -11.86
N LEU A 38 12.12 -15.62 -11.72
CA LEU A 38 11.64 -14.79 -10.62
C LEU A 38 10.13 -14.52 -10.74
N ARG A 39 9.62 -14.28 -11.95
CA ARG A 39 8.18 -14.09 -12.20
C ARG A 39 7.37 -15.35 -11.94
N ASP A 40 7.85 -16.49 -12.43
CA ASP A 40 7.18 -17.79 -12.30
C ASP A 40 7.06 -18.22 -10.82
N ASN A 41 8.02 -17.82 -9.98
CA ASN A 41 8.01 -18.08 -8.55
C ASN A 41 7.32 -16.98 -7.71
N ASN A 42 6.59 -16.05 -8.35
CA ASN A 42 5.97 -14.89 -7.68
C ASN A 42 6.95 -14.04 -6.84
N MET A 43 8.24 -14.03 -7.19
CA MET A 43 9.26 -13.22 -6.51
C MET A 43 9.50 -11.86 -7.19
N LEU A 44 8.94 -11.63 -8.38
CA LEU A 44 9.05 -10.39 -9.12
C LEU A 44 7.80 -10.13 -9.96
N ARG A 45 7.21 -8.94 -9.80
CA ARG A 45 6.21 -8.38 -10.72
C ARG A 45 6.65 -6.97 -11.13
N ILE A 46 6.40 -6.62 -12.37
CA ILE A 46 6.65 -5.29 -12.92
C ILE A 46 5.28 -4.68 -13.16
N VAL A 47 4.95 -3.62 -12.44
CA VAL A 47 3.67 -2.93 -12.53
C VAL A 47 3.86 -1.51 -13.03
N ALA A 48 2.91 -1.01 -13.80
CA ALA A 48 2.85 0.42 -14.12
C ALA A 48 2.22 1.14 -12.93
N MET A 49 2.92 2.14 -12.41
CA MET A 49 2.37 3.03 -11.38
C MET A 49 1.98 4.34 -12.06
N SER A 50 0.70 4.69 -12.03
CA SER A 50 0.30 6.07 -12.27
C SER A 50 0.79 6.91 -11.09
N ASP A 51 1.33 8.10 -11.38
CA ASP A 51 1.68 9.05 -10.33
C ASP A 51 0.39 9.39 -9.57
N PRO A 52 0.28 9.02 -8.30
CA PRO A 52 -0.91 9.34 -7.54
C PRO A 52 -1.12 10.83 -7.33
N VAL A 53 -0.08 11.65 -7.53
CA VAL A 53 -0.18 13.12 -7.51
C VAL A 53 -0.91 13.65 -8.76
N ALA A 54 -0.99 12.89 -9.85
CA ALA A 54 -1.71 13.28 -11.07
C ALA A 54 -3.23 13.07 -10.98
N THR A 55 -3.69 12.26 -10.02
CA THR A 55 -5.07 12.21 -9.57
C THR A 55 -5.10 12.89 -8.22
N GLU A 56 -5.44 14.18 -8.16
CA GLU A 56 -5.60 14.91 -6.89
C GLU A 56 -6.30 14.00 -5.86
N TYR A 57 -5.55 13.44 -4.91
CA TYR A 57 -6.13 12.67 -3.82
C TYR A 57 -6.97 13.64 -3.01
N THR A 58 -8.26 13.68 -3.29
CA THR A 58 -9.09 14.79 -2.88
C THR A 58 -9.44 14.76 -1.40
N THR A 59 -9.20 13.65 -0.68
CA THR A 59 -9.00 13.64 0.79
C THR A 59 -8.29 12.36 1.24
N ASP A 60 -7.05 12.50 1.74
CA ASP A 60 -6.41 11.47 2.59
C ASP A 60 -6.86 11.72 4.03
N ALA A 61 -7.49 10.76 4.71
CA ALA A 61 -7.77 10.85 6.15
C ALA A 61 -6.99 9.77 6.90
N MET A 62 -6.25 10.19 7.92
CA MET A 62 -5.63 9.28 8.87
C MET A 62 -6.61 9.10 10.04
N ILE A 63 -6.86 7.86 10.46
CA ILE A 63 -7.77 7.57 11.56
C ILE A 63 -7.07 6.69 12.58
N GLY A 64 -7.00 7.17 13.82
CA GLY A 64 -6.55 6.37 14.97
C GLY A 64 -7.74 5.69 15.62
N LEU A 65 -7.70 4.36 15.75
CA LEU A 65 -8.79 3.56 16.30
C LEU A 65 -8.38 2.89 17.61
N ASN A 66 -9.30 2.89 18.58
CA ASN A 66 -9.26 1.99 19.72
C ASN A 66 -10.37 0.96 19.58
N VAL A 67 -10.03 -0.32 19.74
CA VAL A 67 -10.99 -1.42 19.58
C VAL A 67 -11.90 -1.55 20.79
N ALA A 68 -13.11 -2.08 20.57
CA ALA A 68 -14.05 -2.35 21.63
C ALA A 68 -13.56 -3.46 22.59
N VAL A 69 -14.13 -3.49 23.80
CA VAL A 69 -13.81 -4.51 24.80
C VAL A 69 -14.16 -5.90 24.27
N GLY A 70 -13.22 -6.85 24.37
CA GLY A 70 -13.41 -8.22 23.88
C GLY A 70 -13.18 -8.39 22.38
N VAL A 71 -12.86 -7.31 21.66
CA VAL A 71 -12.47 -7.33 20.26
C VAL A 71 -10.94 -7.24 20.16
N THR A 72 -10.37 -7.96 19.20
CA THR A 72 -8.94 -7.88 18.89
C THR A 72 -8.66 -6.92 17.74
N PRO A 73 -7.49 -6.26 17.69
CA PRO A 73 -7.09 -5.42 16.56
C PRO A 73 -7.11 -6.16 15.22
N ARG A 74 -6.82 -7.46 15.21
CA ARG A 74 -6.91 -8.30 14.01
C ARG A 74 -8.33 -8.36 13.43
N GLN A 75 -9.35 -8.55 14.27
CA GLN A 75 -10.74 -8.64 13.81
C GLN A 75 -11.19 -7.35 13.11
N VAL A 76 -10.86 -6.20 13.69
CA VAL A 76 -11.18 -4.90 13.11
C VAL A 76 -10.39 -4.68 11.81
N ALA A 77 -9.11 -5.03 11.78
CA ALA A 77 -8.27 -4.93 10.58
C ALA A 77 -8.80 -5.80 9.42
N GLU A 78 -9.11 -7.08 9.68
CA GLU A 78 -9.65 -8.03 8.68
C GLU A 78 -11.04 -7.61 8.16
N ARG A 79 -11.81 -6.84 8.95
CA ARG A 79 -13.07 -6.25 8.48
C ARG A 79 -12.78 -5.06 7.55
N LEU A 80 -11.98 -4.11 8.02
CA LEU A 80 -11.72 -2.85 7.33
C LEU A 80 -10.89 -3.03 6.05
N GLU A 81 -10.02 -4.05 5.96
CA GLU A 81 -9.23 -4.32 4.76
C GLU A 81 -10.08 -4.67 3.53
N LYS A 82 -11.35 -5.05 3.73
CA LYS A 82 -12.29 -5.36 2.65
C LYS A 82 -12.81 -4.10 1.95
N ASN A 83 -12.69 -2.94 2.58
CA ASN A 83 -13.13 -1.67 2.02
C ASN A 83 -12.00 -1.08 1.17
N PRO A 84 -12.18 -0.91 -0.16
CA PRO A 84 -11.11 -0.47 -1.06
C PRO A 84 -10.62 0.95 -0.79
N ARG A 85 -11.38 1.74 -0.02
CA ARG A 85 -10.96 3.09 0.40
C ARG A 85 -9.89 3.03 1.50
N VAL A 86 -9.79 1.93 2.25
CA VAL A 86 -8.76 1.74 3.28
C VAL A 86 -7.49 1.23 2.62
N VAL A 87 -6.54 2.14 2.40
CA VAL A 87 -5.30 1.86 1.65
C VAL A 87 -4.14 1.44 2.56
N PHE A 88 -4.29 1.65 3.86
CA PHE A 88 -3.29 1.31 4.86
C PHE A 88 -3.96 0.96 6.19
N ILE A 89 -3.46 -0.11 6.83
CA ILE A 89 -3.82 -0.49 8.20
C ILE A 89 -2.52 -0.91 8.89
N LEU A 90 -2.27 -0.34 10.06
CA LEU A 90 -1.15 -0.70 10.91
C LEU A 90 -1.62 -0.92 12.34
N TRP A 91 -1.30 -2.10 12.88
CA TRP A 91 -1.37 -2.34 14.31
C TRP A 91 -0.16 -1.71 14.98
N VAL A 92 -0.41 -0.75 15.89
CA VAL A 92 0.64 0.00 16.58
C VAL A 92 0.64 -0.27 18.07
N ALA A 93 1.79 -0.07 18.70
CA ALA A 93 1.88 0.02 20.15
C ALA A 93 1.75 1.51 20.53
N GLY A 94 0.74 1.86 21.34
CA GLY A 94 0.61 3.23 21.84
C GLY A 94 -0.82 3.66 22.11
N ARG A 95 -1.12 4.92 21.77
CA ARG A 95 -2.43 5.56 22.01
C ARG A 95 -3.59 4.87 21.28
N TYR A 96 -3.31 4.32 20.10
CA TYR A 96 -4.29 3.63 19.27
C TYR A 96 -3.92 2.15 19.17
N ASP A 97 -4.92 1.33 18.94
CA ASP A 97 -4.71 -0.07 18.59
C ASP A 97 -4.42 -0.20 17.09
N LEU A 98 -5.15 0.56 16.26
CA LEU A 98 -4.92 0.63 14.82
C LEU A 98 -4.73 2.08 14.35
N ILE A 99 -3.89 2.25 13.34
CA ILE A 99 -3.84 3.45 12.52
C ILE A 99 -4.22 3.04 11.10
N ILE A 100 -5.22 3.72 10.53
CA ILE A 100 -5.65 3.49 9.14
C ILE A 100 -5.54 4.75 8.30
N GLU A 101 -5.23 4.58 7.02
CA GLU A 101 -5.30 5.66 6.02
C GLU A 101 -6.44 5.34 5.05
N LEU A 102 -7.29 6.34 4.84
CA LEU A 102 -8.41 6.29 3.92
C LEU A 102 -8.13 7.25 2.75
N VAL A 103 -8.35 6.78 1.53
CA VAL A 103 -8.45 7.61 0.34
C VAL A 103 -9.92 7.77 -0.02
N SER A 104 -10.39 9.00 -0.15
CA SER A 104 -11.75 9.32 -0.58
C SER A 104 -11.75 10.34 -1.71
N ASP A 105 -12.73 10.20 -2.61
CA ASP A 105 -12.90 11.09 -3.76
C ASP A 105 -13.36 12.50 -3.33
N ASP A 106 -14.07 12.59 -2.21
CA ASP A 106 -14.52 13.84 -1.60
C ASP A 106 -14.88 13.68 -0.11
N GLY A 107 -15.32 14.78 0.52
CA GLY A 107 -15.73 14.78 1.92
C GLY A 107 -17.06 14.06 2.19
N ASP A 108 -17.91 13.83 1.19
CA ASP A 108 -19.15 13.07 1.35
C ASP A 108 -18.84 11.57 1.46
N ALA A 109 -17.93 11.06 0.64
CA ALA A 109 -17.41 9.70 0.73
C ALA A 109 -16.72 9.43 2.09
N LEU A 110 -15.98 10.41 2.63
CA LEU A 110 -15.41 10.29 3.97
C LEU A 110 -16.51 10.20 5.03
N LYS A 111 -17.54 11.05 4.95
CA LYS A 111 -18.67 11.02 5.90
C LYS A 111 -19.39 9.67 5.86
N GLU A 112 -19.69 9.15 4.67
CA GLU A 112 -20.31 7.83 4.48
C GLU A 112 -19.48 6.71 5.14
N PHE A 113 -18.15 6.74 4.94
CA PHE A 113 -17.25 5.77 5.58
C PHE A 113 -17.30 5.86 7.11
N LEU A 114 -17.23 7.08 7.67
CA LEU A 114 -17.29 7.26 9.11
C LEU A 114 -18.62 6.80 9.70
N GLU A 115 -19.74 7.06 9.02
CA GLU A 115 -21.06 6.62 9.46
C GLU A 115 -21.19 5.09 9.46
N HIS A 116 -20.80 4.42 8.38
CA HIS A 116 -21.07 3.00 8.20
C HIS A 116 -19.99 2.07 8.74
N GLU A 117 -18.71 2.42 8.62
CA GLU A 117 -17.61 1.52 8.97
C GLU A 117 -17.07 1.77 10.38
N ILE A 118 -17.29 2.98 10.90
CA ILE A 118 -16.76 3.43 12.19
C ILE A 118 -17.88 3.58 13.22
N HIS A 119 -18.82 4.51 13.01
CA HIS A 119 -19.86 4.83 14.01
C HIS A 119 -20.95 3.76 14.15
N ALA A 120 -21.31 3.08 13.05
CA ALA A 120 -22.27 1.98 13.09
C ALA A 120 -21.65 0.64 13.55
N SER A 121 -20.35 0.61 13.84
CA SER A 121 -19.65 -0.61 14.25
C SER A 121 -19.63 -0.77 15.77
N ASP A 122 -19.89 -1.98 16.24
CA ASP A 122 -19.78 -2.33 17.67
C ASP A 122 -18.34 -2.71 18.08
N ASP A 123 -17.43 -2.83 17.10
CA ASP A 123 -16.08 -3.34 17.28
C ASP A 123 -15.02 -2.24 17.46
N ILE A 124 -15.43 -0.97 17.35
CA ILE A 124 -14.62 0.23 17.57
C ILE A 124 -15.15 1.00 18.79
N ALA A 125 -14.32 1.18 19.81
CA ALA A 125 -14.67 2.00 20.99
C ALA A 125 -14.47 3.50 20.75
N LYS A 126 -13.45 3.87 19.98
CA LYS A 126 -13.11 5.26 19.71
C LYS A 126 -12.40 5.40 18.38
N ALA A 127 -12.69 6.50 17.68
CA ALA A 127 -11.97 6.94 16.51
C ALA A 127 -11.53 8.40 16.66
N ASP A 128 -10.30 8.70 16.25
CA ASP A 128 -9.77 10.05 16.11
C ASP A 128 -9.48 10.29 14.63
N VAL A 129 -10.30 11.13 13.98
CA VAL A 129 -10.28 11.35 12.52
C VAL A 129 -9.46 12.59 12.22
N MET A 130 -8.42 12.43 11.39
CA MET A 130 -7.46 13.47 11.06
C MET A 130 -7.40 13.63 9.53
N PRO A 131 -8.21 14.52 8.94
CA PRO A 131 -8.10 14.87 7.53
C PRO A 131 -6.72 15.46 7.22
N GLY A 132 -6.10 14.98 6.15
CA GLY A 132 -4.80 15.41 5.68
C GLY A 132 -4.86 16.79 5.03
N LEU A 133 -3.86 17.62 5.32
CA LEU A 133 -3.70 18.92 4.66
C LEU A 133 -2.75 18.85 3.46
N LYS A 134 -1.70 18.04 3.58
CA LYS A 134 -0.68 17.85 2.56
C LYS A 134 0.13 16.59 2.83
N ASN A 135 0.26 15.72 1.84
CA ASN A 135 1.21 14.61 1.88
C ASN A 135 2.59 15.09 1.38
N PHE A 136 3.63 14.91 2.20
CA PHE A 136 5.01 15.25 1.80
C PHE A 136 5.74 14.08 1.12
N LYS A 137 5.34 12.83 1.42
CA LYS A 137 5.95 11.61 0.90
C LYS A 137 5.06 10.40 1.24
N ASN A 138 4.54 9.70 0.22
CA ASN A 138 3.85 8.42 0.39
C ASN A 138 4.63 7.30 -0.30
N GLN A 139 5.37 6.49 0.47
CA GLN A 139 6.19 5.40 -0.06
C GLN A 139 5.57 4.01 0.13
N PHE A 140 4.40 3.92 0.78
CA PHE A 140 3.73 2.65 1.06
C PHE A 140 3.00 2.11 -0.18
N LEU A 141 2.35 2.99 -0.96
CA LEU A 141 1.77 2.66 -2.26
C LEU A 141 2.83 2.15 -3.26
N LEU A 142 4.06 2.66 -3.17
CA LEU A 142 5.21 2.26 -4.01
C LEU A 142 5.70 0.82 -3.73
N LYS A 143 5.33 0.21 -2.60
CA LYS A 143 5.75 -1.15 -2.24
C LYS A 143 4.68 -2.22 -2.44
N GLN A 144 3.40 -1.86 -2.55
CA GLN A 144 2.30 -2.81 -2.74
C GLN A 144 2.15 -3.31 -4.19
N GLY A 145 2.86 -2.72 -5.15
CA GLY A 145 3.02 -3.28 -6.51
C GLY A 145 3.84 -4.59 -6.58
N VAL A 146 4.30 -5.09 -5.43
CA VAL A 146 5.07 -6.33 -5.26
C VAL A 146 4.21 -7.35 -4.51
N ASN A 147 3.09 -7.75 -5.10
CA ASN A 147 2.47 -9.04 -4.84
C ASN A 147 2.43 -9.77 -6.16
#